data_AF-A0A160T6H4-F1
#
_entry.id   AF-A0A160T6H4-F1
#
_cell.length_a   1.000
_cell.length_b   1.000
_cell.length_c   1.000
_cell.angle_alpha   90.00
_cell.angle_beta   90.00
_cell.angle_gamma   90.00
#
_symmetry.space_group_name_H-M   'P 1'
#
loop_
_entity.id
_entity.type
_entity.pdbx_description
1 polymer ?
#
loop_
_entity_poly.entity_id
_entity_poly.type
_entity_poly.pdbx_seq_one_letter_code
_entity_poly.pdbx_strand_id
1 'polypeptide(L)' 'MLVRRLILAAISFGVAFGLTILITMLIGTTPAEYGPVYMFFTTLTLGLAIGIWLDKFMGTNILPR' A
#
# COMPACT_ATOMS: atom_id res chain seq x y z
N MET A 1 -8.44 2.17 19.39
CA MET A 1 -8.86 2.25 17.97
C MET A 1 -7.82 2.93 17.09
N LEU A 2 -7.41 4.17 17.40
CA LEU A 2 -6.46 4.94 16.58
C LEU A 2 -5.13 4.19 16.33
N VAL A 3 -4.50 3.66 17.38
CA VAL A 3 -3.23 2.91 17.28
C VAL A 3 -3.32 1.76 16.28
N ARG A 4 -4.41 0.97 16.32
CA ARG A 4 -4.61 -0.15 15.40
C ARG A 4 -4.77 0.32 13.95
N ARG A 5 -5.46 1.44 13.73
CA ARG A 5 -5.62 2.03 12.40
C ARG A 5 -4.29 2.54 11.83
N LEU A 6 -3.45 3.15 12.67
CA LEU A 6 -2.11 3.58 12.28
C LEU A 6 -1.20 2.39 11.94
N ILE A 7 -1.25 1.32 12.72
CA ILE A 7 -0.51 0.08 12.43
C ILE A 7 -0.97 -0.52 11.10
N LEU A 8 -2.29 -0.62 10.87
CA LEU A 8 -2.82 -1.11 9.60
C LEU A 8 -2.33 -0.26 8.44
N ALA A 9 -2.40 1.07 8.55
CA ALA A 9 -1.92 1.98 7.51
C ALA A 9 -0.44 1.76 7.22
N ALA A 10 0.41 1.71 8.27
CA ALA A 10 1.84 1.49 8.13
C ALA A 10 2.16 0.16 7.42
N ILE A 11 1.50 -0.94 7.82
CA ILE A 11 1.68 -2.25 7.17
C ILE A 11 1.24 -2.19 5.71
N SER A 12 0.08 -1.60 5.43
CA SER A 12 -0.51 -1.57 4.09
C SER A 12 0.37 -0.79 3.11
N PHE A 13 0.81 0.40 3.50
CA PHE A 13 1.69 1.22 2.66
C PHE A 13 3.11 0.67 2.56
N GLY A 14 3.63 0.04 3.63
CA GLY A 14 4.93 -0.63 3.58
C GLY A 14 4.96 -1.80 2.58
N VAL A 15 3.95 -2.67 2.63
CA VAL A 15 3.81 -3.79 1.68
C VAL A 15 3.59 -3.27 0.26
N ALA A 16 2.71 -2.27 0.08
CA ALA A 16 2.44 -1.68 -1.22
C ALA A 16 3.68 -1.04 -1.86
N PHE A 17 4.53 -0.38 -1.08
CA PHE A 17 5.78 0.20 -1.57
C PHE A 17 6.74 -0.88 -2.04
N GLY A 18 6.92 -1.95 -1.25
CA GLY A 18 7.74 -3.10 -1.63
C GLY A 18 7.24 -3.77 -2.92
N LEU A 19 5.92 -3.95 -3.06
CA LEU A 19 5.31 -4.47 -4.28
C LEU A 19 5.50 -3.54 -5.47
N THR A 20 5.41 -2.23 -5.27
CA THR A 20 5.63 -1.26 -6.35
C THR A 20 7.07 -1.34 -6.85
N ILE A 21 8.06 -1.45 -5.96
CA ILE A 21 9.46 -1.69 -6.36
C ILE A 21 9.58 -3.00 -7.15
N LEU A 22 9.00 -4.09 -6.64
CA LEU A 22 9.04 -5.38 -7.33
C LEU A 22 8.42 -5.29 -8.73
N ILE A 23 7.28 -4.62 -8.88
CA ILE A 23 6.63 -4.39 -10.18
C ILE A 23 7.55 -3.62 -11.12
N THR A 24 8.21 -2.54 -10.65
CA THR A 24 9.16 -1.80 -11.50
C THR A 24 10.30 -2.69 -12.01
N MET A 25 10.84 -3.56 -11.15
CA MET A 25 11.88 -4.51 -11.57
C MET A 25 11.34 -5.53 -12.61
N LEU A 26 10.12 -6.02 -12.42
CA LEU A 26 9.51 -7.03 -13.30
C LEU A 26 9.15 -6.49 -14.69
N ILE A 27 8.81 -5.20 -14.80
CA ILE A 27 8.55 -4.55 -16.09
C ILE A 27 9.82 -4.02 -16.77
N GLY A 28 11.00 -4.32 -16.21
CA GLY A 28 12.29 -3.97 -16.80
C GLY A 28 12.66 -2.50 -16.68
N THR A 29 12.17 -1.80 -15.65
CA THR A 29 12.50 -0.39 -15.40
C THR A 29 13.04 -0.19 -13.98
N THR A 30 13.57 0.99 -13.70
CA THR A 30 13.98 1.40 -12.35
C THR A 30 12.93 2.32 -11.70
N PRO A 31 12.89 2.43 -10.36
CA PRO A 31 12.03 3.42 -9.70
C PRO A 31 12.27 4.87 -10.17
N ALA A 32 13.49 5.19 -10.59
CA ALA A 32 13.85 6.51 -11.11
C ALA A 32 13.23 6.77 -12.50
N GLU A 33 13.27 5.77 -13.39
CA GLU A 33 12.67 5.83 -14.72
C GLU A 33 11.14 5.75 -14.69
N TYR A 34 10.59 4.89 -13.82
CA TYR A 34 9.16 4.77 -13.61
C TYR A 34 8.56 6.11 -13.16
N GLY A 35 9.33 6.90 -12.41
CA GLY A 35 9.02 8.27 -12.06
C GLY A 35 8.26 8.39 -10.73
N PRO A 36 8.51 9.45 -9.95
CA PRO A 36 8.01 9.58 -8.59
C PRO A 36 6.48 9.68 -8.51
N VAL A 37 5.84 10.31 -9.51
CA VAL A 37 4.38 10.44 -9.58
C VAL A 37 3.73 9.07 -9.79
N TYR A 38 4.25 8.28 -10.72
CA TYR A 38 3.77 6.91 -10.95
C TYR A 38 4.03 6.02 -9.74
N MET A 39 5.23 6.09 -9.14
CA MET A 39 5.54 5.38 -7.89
C MET A 39 4.52 5.70 -6.79
N PHE A 40 4.20 6.98 -6.59
CA PHE A 40 3.24 7.43 -5.57
C PHE A 40 1.84 6.87 -5.83
N PHE A 41 1.29 7.03 -7.03
CA PHE A 41 -0.08 6.59 -7.33
C PHE A 41 -0.23 5.07 -7.37
N THR A 42 0.78 4.35 -7.85
CA THR A 42 0.80 2.88 -7.82
C THR A 42 0.86 2.37 -6.37
N THR A 43 1.77 2.92 -5.56
CA THR A 43 1.88 2.58 -4.14
C THR A 43 0.59 2.92 -3.39
N LEU A 44 0.00 4.09 -3.66
CA LEU A 44 -1.24 4.54 -3.01
C LEU A 44 -2.40 3.59 -3.31
N THR A 45 -2.56 3.21 -4.58
CA THR A 45 -3.64 2.34 -5.02
C THR A 45 -3.51 0.95 -4.39
N LEU A 46 -2.31 0.36 -4.41
CA LEU A 46 -2.03 -0.92 -3.77
C LEU A 46 -2.20 -0.84 -2.23
N GLY A 47 -1.73 0.23 -1.61
CA GLY A 47 -1.80 0.46 -0.17
C GLY A 47 -3.24 0.55 0.32
N LEU A 48 -4.11 1.25 -0.41
CA LEU A 48 -5.54 1.30 -0.11
C LEU A 48 -6.21 -0.06 -0.26
N ALA A 49 -5.93 -0.80 -1.34
CA ALA A 49 -6.47 -2.14 -1.56
C ALA A 49 -6.07 -3.12 -0.44
N ILE A 50 -4.78 -3.14 -0.08
CA ILE A 50 -4.25 -3.96 1.01
C ILE A 50 -4.85 -3.53 2.35
N GLY A 51 -4.98 -2.23 2.61
CA GLY A 51 -5.56 -1.71 3.84
C GLY A 51 -7.02 -2.12 4.02
N ILE A 52 -7.82 -2.04 2.96
CA ILE A 52 -9.21 -2.51 2.95
C ILE A 52 -9.29 -4.02 3.23
N TRP A 53 -8.38 -4.80 2.66
CA TRP A 53 -8.31 -6.24 2.90
C TRP A 53 -7.89 -6.55 4.35
N LEU A 54 -6.87 -5.88 4.88
CA LEU A 54 -6.38 -6.05 6.25
C LEU A 54 -7.39 -5.61 7.32
N ASP A 55 -8.23 -4.61 7.03
CA ASP A 55 -9.27 -4.12 7.95
C ASP A 55 -10.20 -5.25 8.40
N LYS A 56 -10.47 -6.22 7.50
CA LYS A 56 -11.29 -7.42 7.77
C LYS A 56 -10.71 -8.30 8.88
N PHE A 57 -9.40 -8.37 9.01
CA PHE A 57 -8.71 -9.22 10.00
C PHE A 57 -8.33 -8.46 11.27
N MET A 58 -8.00 -7.17 11.14
CA MET A 58 -7.53 -6.36 12.26
C MET A 58 -8.66 -5.75 13.09
N GLY A 59 -9.91 -5.81 12.60
CA GLY A 59 -11.09 -5.31 13.31
C GLY A 59 -11.02 -3.81 13.57
N THR A 60 -10.35 -3.06 12.69
CA THR A 60 -10.11 -1.62 12.83
C THR A 60 -11.34 -0.78 12.49
N ASN A 61 -12.34 -1.38 11.82
CA ASN A 61 -13.58 -0.75 11.35
C ASN A 61 -13.26 0.60 10.68
N ILE A 62 -12.30 0.58 9.74
CA ILE A 62 -11.98 1.74 8.90
C ILE A 62 -13.12 1.95 7.91
N LEU A 63 -13.63 0.86 7.34
CA LEU A 63 -14.85 0.88 6.56
C LEU A 63 -16.06 0.57 7.45
N PRO A 64 -17.22 1.20 7.18
CA PRO A 64 -18.48 0.82 7.81
C PRO A 64 -18.86 -0.62 7.43
N ARG A 65 -19.56 -1.31 8.33
CA ARG A 65 -20.06 -2.68 8.14
C ARG A 65 -21.29 -2.69 7.25
#